data_AF-A0A822YDE8-F1
#
_entry.id   AF-A0A822YDE8-F1
#
_cell.length_a   1.000
_cell.length_b   1.000
_cell.length_c   1.000
_cell.angle_alpha   90.00
_cell.angle_beta   90.00
_cell.angle_gamma   90.00
#
_symmetry.space_group_name_H-M   'P 1'
#
loop_
_entity.id
_entity.type
_entity.pdbx_description
1 polymer ?
#
loop_
_entity_poly.entity_id
_entity_poly.type
_entity_poly.pdbx_seq_one_letter_code
_entity_poly.pdbx_strand_id
1 'polypeptide(L)'
;MVKKEGGRSSSSSSRSEFQRVIDNCSLIDMGFSGNRYTWTNKRVGLANVRERLDRMLANGEWRMMFPRAQYYISLLLVQTIVLFC
;
A
#
# COMPACT_ATOMS: atom_id res chain seq x y z
N MET A 1 -9.20 -5.25 4.47
CA MET A 1 -7.93 -4.72 4.98
C MET A 1 -8.00 -3.18 4.96
N VAL A 2 -7.92 -2.52 6.11
CA VAL A 2 -8.15 -1.07 6.25
C VAL A 2 -6.93 -0.30 5.72
N LYS A 3 -7.08 0.42 4.60
CA LYS A 3 -5.99 1.23 4.00
C LYS A 3 -5.76 2.56 4.74
N LYS A 4 -6.76 3.05 5.47
CA LYS A 4 -6.80 4.35 6.14
C LYS A 4 -7.53 4.26 7.47
N GLU A 5 -6.93 4.81 8.52
CA GLU A 5 -7.50 4.91 9.86
C GLU A 5 -7.55 6.39 10.27
N GLY A 6 -8.71 6.82 10.78
CA GLY A 6 -8.97 8.23 11.10
C GLY A 6 -9.22 9.10 9.86
N GLY A 7 -9.60 10.35 10.10
CA GLY A 7 -9.87 11.33 9.05
C GLY A 7 -11.15 11.04 8.26
N ARG A 8 -11.36 11.81 7.18
CA ARG A 8 -12.51 11.61 6.29
C ARG A 8 -12.35 10.35 5.46
N SER A 9 -13.47 9.67 5.18
CA SER A 9 -13.51 8.60 4.18
C SER A 9 -13.00 9.14 2.84
N SER A 10 -11.97 8.48 2.30
CA SER A 10 -11.49 8.77 0.94
C SER A 10 -12.64 8.62 -0.05
N SER A 11 -12.75 9.53 -1.01
CA SER A 11 -13.70 9.43 -2.12
C SER A 11 -13.58 8.05 -2.78
N SER A 12 -14.71 7.44 -3.12
CA SER A 12 -14.74 6.14 -3.81
C SER A 12 -14.03 6.21 -5.17
N SER A 13 -14.11 7.36 -5.85
CA SER A 13 -13.56 7.60 -7.19
C SER A 13 -12.04 7.40 -7.28
N SER A 14 -11.24 8.03 -6.43
CA SER A 14 -9.77 7.92 -6.50
C SER A 14 -9.28 6.50 -6.17
N ARG A 15 -9.97 5.79 -5.28
CA ARG A 15 -9.67 4.37 -5.00
C ARG A 15 -10.00 3.47 -6.19
N SER A 16 -11.08 3.76 -6.92
CA SER A 16 -11.46 2.99 -8.11
C SER A 16 -10.50 3.20 -9.28
N GLU A 17 -9.97 4.40 -9.48
CA GLU A 17 -9.01 4.65 -10.56
C GLU A 17 -7.69 3.91 -10.35
N PHE A 18 -7.15 3.96 -9.12
CA PHE A 18 -5.93 3.22 -8.79
C PHE A 18 -6.13 1.71 -8.95
N GLN A 19 -7.28 1.17 -8.49
CA GLN A 19 -7.59 -0.24 -8.68
C GLN A 19 -7.71 -0.59 -10.16
N ARG A 20 -8.34 0.27 -10.96
CA ARG A 20 -8.46 0.08 -12.41
C ARG A 20 -7.10 -0.01 -13.10
N VAL A 21 -6.12 0.80 -12.68
CA VAL A 21 -4.74 0.72 -13.22
C VAL A 21 -4.09 -0.63 -12.88
N ILE A 22 -4.22 -1.07 -11.62
CA ILE A 22 -3.71 -2.38 -11.18
C ILE A 22 -4.32 -3.51 -12.03
N ASP A 23 -5.65 -3.47 -12.19
CA ASP A 23 -6.40 -4.49 -12.91
C ASP A 23 -6.05 -4.48 -14.41
N ASN A 24 -5.99 -3.30 -15.03
CA ASN A 24 -5.62 -3.15 -16.44
C ASN A 24 -4.20 -3.64 -16.74
N CYS A 25 -3.28 -3.48 -15.79
CA CYS A 25 -1.90 -3.97 -15.92
C CYS A 25 -1.71 -5.41 -15.43
N SER A 26 -2.78 -6.10 -15.00
CA SER A 26 -2.72 -7.46 -14.44
C SER A 26 -1.69 -7.59 -13.31
N LEU A 27 -1.59 -6.55 -12.48
CA LEU A 27 -0.66 -6.49 -11.36
C LEU A 27 -1.27 -7.11 -10.11
N ILE A 28 -0.43 -7.79 -9.34
CA ILE A 28 -0.79 -8.50 -8.12
C ILE A 28 -0.11 -7.80 -6.95
N ASP A 29 -0.88 -7.48 -5.91
CA ASP A 29 -0.34 -6.99 -4.63
C ASP A 29 0.39 -8.15 -3.94
N MET A 30 1.70 -7.97 -3.71
CA MET A 30 2.57 -9.02 -3.16
C MET A 30 2.34 -9.28 -1.67
N GLY A 31 1.53 -8.46 -0.99
CA GLY A 31 1.37 -8.52 0.46
C GLY A 31 2.59 -7.99 1.22
N PHE A 32 2.41 -7.78 2.52
CA PHE A 32 3.45 -7.19 3.37
C PHE A 32 3.47 -7.83 4.76
N SER A 33 4.59 -7.67 5.44
CA SER A 33 4.76 -7.92 6.88
C SER A 33 5.29 -6.69 7.61
N GLY A 34 5.25 -6.71 8.95
CA GLY A 34 5.68 -5.58 9.77
C GLY A 34 4.55 -4.57 10.01
N ASN A 35 4.88 -3.27 9.95
CA ASN A 35 3.92 -2.23 10.29
C ASN A 35 2.72 -2.22 9.31
N ARG A 36 1.53 -1.80 9.77
CA ARG A 36 0.28 -1.73 8.96
C ARG A 36 0.06 -0.42 8.21
N TYR A 37 0.75 0.64 8.62
CA TYR A 37 0.71 1.95 7.96
C TYR A 37 2.09 2.30 7.42
N THR A 38 2.13 3.06 6.33
CA THR A 38 3.37 3.66 5.78
C THR A 38 3.23 5.16 5.67
N TRP A 39 2.27 5.77 6.36
CA TRP A 39 2.14 7.21 6.44
C TRP A 39 1.35 7.58 7.68
N THR A 40 1.70 8.71 8.30
CA THR A 40 0.90 9.34 9.35
C THR A 40 0.98 10.85 9.21
N ASN A 41 -0.13 11.52 9.53
CA ASN A 41 -0.13 12.99 9.63
C ASN A 41 0.56 13.52 10.91
N LYS A 42 1.11 12.64 11.75
CA LYS A 42 1.83 12.94 13.00
C LYS A 42 1.03 13.72 14.07
N ARG A 43 -0.29 13.82 13.93
CA ARG A 43 -1.15 14.46 14.96
C ARG A 43 -1.37 13.52 16.13
N VAL A 44 -1.76 14.05 17.28
CA VAL A 44 -1.98 13.26 18.50
C VAL A 44 -3.46 12.90 18.64
N GLY A 45 -3.74 11.76 19.28
CA GLY A 45 -5.09 11.33 19.64
C GLY A 45 -5.98 11.07 18.41
N LEU A 46 -7.26 11.43 18.52
CA LEU A 46 -8.27 11.20 17.48
C LEU A 46 -8.02 11.98 16.18
N ALA A 47 -7.16 12.99 16.22
CA ALA A 47 -6.74 13.72 15.02
C ALA A 47 -5.64 13.00 14.23
N ASN A 48 -5.04 11.93 14.79
CA ASN A 48 -4.06 11.12 14.09
C ASN A 48 -4.74 10.37 12.94
N VAL A 49 -4.21 10.56 11.73
CA VAL A 49 -4.62 9.80 10.54
C VAL A 49 -3.43 8.96 10.10
N ARG A 50 -3.69 7.69 9.82
CA ARG A 50 -2.69 6.73 9.35
C ARG A 50 -3.15 6.08 8.07
N GLU A 51 -2.24 5.98 7.11
CA GLU A 51 -2.54 5.42 5.79
C GLU A 51 -1.45 4.45 5.34
N ARG A 52 -1.85 3.53 4.49
CA ARG A 52 -0.95 2.66 3.73
C ARG A 52 -0.88 3.17 2.30
N LEU A 53 0.18 3.91 2.00
CA LEU A 53 0.41 4.49 0.68
C LEU A 53 1.27 3.56 -0.20
N ASP A 54 2.27 2.91 0.40
CA ASP A 54 3.24 2.10 -0.35
C ASP A 54 2.74 0.67 -0.54
N ARG A 55 2.72 0.22 -1.80
CA ARG A 55 2.36 -1.14 -2.23
C ARG A 55 3.42 -1.66 -3.18
N MET A 56 3.86 -2.89 -2.95
CA MET A 56 4.66 -3.62 -3.93
C MET A 56 3.70 -4.41 -4.82
N LEU A 57 3.75 -4.11 -6.12
CA LEU A 57 2.96 -4.77 -7.14
C LEU A 57 3.91 -5.57 -8.03
N ALA A 58 3.47 -6.75 -8.47
CA ALA A 58 4.24 -7.56 -9.40
C ALA A 58 3.33 -8.16 -10.47
N ASN A 59 3.88 -8.47 -11.64
CA ASN A 59 3.16 -9.23 -12.65
C ASN A 59 3.00 -10.71 -12.26
N GLY A 60 2.16 -11.43 -13.00
CA GLY A 60 1.88 -12.84 -12.74
C GLY A 60 3.13 -13.73 -12.81
N GLU A 61 4.03 -13.49 -13.76
CA GLU A 61 5.26 -14.26 -13.93
C GLU A 61 6.17 -14.17 -12.70
N TRP A 62 6.39 -12.96 -12.20
CA TRP A 62 7.19 -12.74 -11.01
C TRP A 62 6.53 -13.38 -9.78
N ARG A 63 5.21 -13.29 -9.65
CA ARG A 63 4.46 -13.93 -8.56
C ARG A 63 4.59 -15.47 -8.61
N MET A 64 4.60 -16.07 -9.80
CA MET A 64 4.83 -17.51 -9.97
C MET A 64 6.25 -17.92 -9.58
N MET A 65 7.25 -17.12 -9.93
CA MET A 65 8.64 -17.36 -9.52
C MET A 65 8.83 -17.20 -8.00
N PHE A 66 8.11 -16.27 -7.37
CA PHE A 66 8.22 -15.99 -5.94
C PHE A 66 6.87 -16.04 -5.18
N PRO A 67 6.28 -17.24 -4.99
CA PRO A 67 4.94 -17.41 -4.41
C PRO A 67 4.83 -17.01 -2.92
N ARG A 68 5.96 -16.81 -2.25
CA ARG A 68 6.02 -16.39 -0.84
C ARG A 68 6.71 -15.05 -0.64
N ALA A 69 7.13 -14.38 -1.72
CA ALA A 69 7.69 -13.04 -1.60
C ALA A 69 6.63 -12.07 -1.07
N GLN A 70 7.07 -11.25 -0.13
CA GLN A 70 6.33 -10.13 0.44
C GLN A 70 7.38 -9.12 0.91
N TYR A 71 7.01 -7.84 0.99
CA TYR A 71 7.93 -6.81 1.48
C TYR A 71 7.75 -6.58 2.99
N TYR A 72 8.85 -6.27 3.67
CA TYR A 72 8.82 -5.92 5.08
C TYR A 72 8.77 -4.41 5.25
N ILE A 73 7.81 -3.93 6.03
CA ILE A 73 7.63 -2.51 6.27
C ILE A 73 8.21 -2.16 7.64
N SER A 74 9.40 -1.56 7.59
CA SER A 74 10.10 -1.06 8.76
C SER A 74 9.68 0.39 9.08
N LEU A 75 9.85 0.79 10.34
CA LEU A 75 9.47 2.13 10.83
C LEU A 75 10.40 3.26 10.35
N LEU A 76 11.48 2.96 9.60
CA LEU A 76 12.60 3.88 9.43
C LEU A 76 12.62 4.69 8.12
N LEU A 77 11.90 4.31 7.07
CA LEU A 77 11.89 5.08 5.82
C LEU A 77 10.50 5.15 5.24
N VAL A 78 9.77 6.17 5.69
CA VAL A 78 8.40 6.47 5.29
C VAL A 78 8.39 7.42 4.09
N GLN A 79 9.30 7.28 3.12
CA GLN A 79 9.33 8.07 1.88
C GLN A 79 10.16 7.41 0.76
N THR A 80 9.88 6.17 0.39
CA THR A 80 10.47 5.65 -0.86
C THR A 80 9.49 4.78 -1.60
N ILE A 81 8.79 5.42 -2.53
CA ILE A 81 8.22 4.78 -3.71
C ILE A 81 9.38 4.09 -4.40
N VAL A 82 9.47 2.77 -4.27
CA VAL A 82 10.31 1.98 -5.16
C VAL A 82 9.37 1.31 -6.15
N LEU A 83 9.18 1.99 -7.28
CA LEU A 83 8.81 1.37 -8.54
C LEU A 83 10.04 0.56 -8.99
N PHE A 84 10.05 -0.75 -8.76
CA PHE A 84 10.77 -1.66 -9.63
C PHE A 84 9.76 -2.18 -10.65
N CYS A 85 9.82 -1.61 -11.86
CA CYS A 85 9.51 -2.40 -13.06
C CYS A 85 10.58 -3.47 -13.24
#